data_AF-A0A062VCK8-F1
#
_entry.id   AF-A0A062VCK8-F1
#
_cell.length_a   1.000
_cell.length_b   1.000
_cell.length_c   1.000
_cell.angle_alpha   90.00
_cell.angle_beta   90.00
_cell.angle_gamma   90.00
#
_symmetry.space_group_name_H-M   'P 1'
#
loop_
_entity.id
_entity.type
_entity.pdbx_description
1 polymer ?
#
loop_
_entity_poly.entity_id
_entity_poly.type
_entity_poly.pdbx_seq_one_letter_code
_entity_poly.pdbx_strand_id
1 'polypeptide(L)'
;MRWINTRSFCLPALAALAAAVLIAGCGGPAGGSGEEGAEAGAASAPAAVSETGVTPAKPAWAPKEDAKAKGDTPKAAAAPGPSPFGTATLAYPDDFQMTLLAYRLTDREPPLAAWASEVYEVKYADEFSKAAKLEAETARLADIYASTEGVGVLQIRLNSQLSQYDSGRGGYYLTAFSPGNQVNFGGREQVSLQLDNMASAFFWPVEASRAQEILQHTSRQVDLDTKIELTGIQRRSNGLVIQGRITEYGIYSKRYNDERQFEFIQLD
;
A
#
# COMPACT_ATOMS: atom_id res chain seq x y z
N MET A 1 -17.43 -37.81 -13.15
CA MET A 1 -18.55 -37.06 -13.78
C MET A 1 -18.17 -35.58 -13.87
N ARG A 2 -18.47 -34.91 -15.01
CA ARG A 2 -18.46 -33.45 -15.10
C ARG A 2 -19.82 -32.91 -14.65
N TRP A 3 -19.85 -31.85 -13.86
CA TRP A 3 -21.01 -30.95 -13.77
C TRP A 3 -20.54 -29.53 -14.07
N ILE A 4 -21.01 -29.03 -15.21
CA ILE A 4 -20.78 -27.66 -15.69
C ILE A 4 -21.94 -26.85 -15.13
N ASN A 5 -21.67 -25.83 -14.30
CA ASN A 5 -22.71 -24.93 -13.81
C ASN A 5 -22.57 -23.55 -14.46
N THR A 6 -23.31 -23.37 -15.55
CA THR A 6 -23.29 -22.16 -16.39
C THR A 6 -23.99 -21.01 -15.69
N ARG A 7 -23.25 -20.00 -15.23
CA ARG A 7 -23.84 -18.75 -14.74
C ARG A 7 -24.13 -17.80 -15.92
N SER A 8 -25.40 -17.72 -16.30
CA SER A 8 -25.89 -16.76 -17.29
C SER A 8 -25.75 -15.33 -16.79
N PHE A 9 -24.88 -14.53 -17.42
CA PHE A 9 -24.83 -13.08 -17.23
C PHE A 9 -25.92 -12.41 -18.09
N CYS A 10 -26.85 -11.71 -17.46
CA CYS A 10 -27.73 -10.77 -18.17
C CYS A 10 -27.03 -9.41 -18.28
N LEU A 11 -26.65 -9.03 -19.50
CA LEU A 11 -26.24 -7.66 -19.82
C LEU A 11 -27.48 -6.77 -19.98
N PRO A 12 -27.53 -5.56 -19.40
CA PRO A 12 -28.48 -4.54 -19.82
C PRO A 12 -28.07 -3.99 -21.20
N ALA A 13 -28.97 -4.06 -22.17
CA ALA A 13 -28.71 -3.64 -23.54
C ALA A 13 -28.74 -2.10 -23.71
N LEU A 14 -27.89 -1.59 -24.61
CA LEU A 14 -28.06 -0.24 -25.17
C LEU A 14 -29.41 -0.14 -25.88
N ALA A 15 -30.12 0.97 -25.66
CA ALA A 15 -31.15 1.47 -26.57
C ALA A 15 -30.72 2.86 -27.06
N ALA A 16 -30.27 2.93 -28.31
CA ALA A 16 -30.00 4.19 -28.98
C ALA A 16 -31.32 4.78 -29.50
N LEU A 17 -31.51 6.10 -29.37
CA LEU A 17 -32.53 6.83 -30.11
C LEU A 17 -31.89 8.03 -30.81
N ALA A 18 -32.04 8.08 -32.13
CA ALA A 18 -31.51 9.15 -32.96
C ALA A 18 -32.50 10.33 -33.02
N ALA A 19 -31.97 11.56 -33.00
CA ALA A 19 -32.67 12.75 -33.45
C ALA A 19 -31.68 13.62 -34.23
N ALA A 20 -31.95 13.82 -35.52
CA ALA A 20 -31.13 14.63 -36.39
C ALA A 20 -31.69 16.06 -36.50
N VAL A 21 -30.81 17.06 -36.43
CA VAL A 21 -31.09 18.41 -36.93
C VAL A 21 -29.91 18.85 -37.79
N LEU A 22 -30.20 19.16 -39.05
CA LEU A 22 -29.28 19.76 -40.01
C LEU A 22 -29.21 21.27 -39.81
N ILE A 23 -28.01 21.83 -39.69
CA ILE A 23 -27.72 23.18 -40.20
C ILE A 23 -26.39 23.10 -40.98
N ALA A 24 -26.38 23.72 -42.16
CA ALA A 24 -25.28 23.66 -43.12
C ALA A 24 -24.14 24.64 -42.79
N GLY A 25 -22.92 24.26 -43.20
CA GLY A 25 -21.75 25.13 -43.25
C GLY A 25 -20.80 24.64 -44.35
N CYS A 26 -20.66 25.42 -45.43
CA CYS A 26 -19.91 25.03 -46.62
C CYS A 26 -18.38 25.14 -46.43
N GLY A 27 -17.61 24.37 -47.21
CA GLY A 27 -16.38 24.92 -47.79
C GLY A 27 -15.07 24.10 -47.74
N GLY A 28 -14.98 23.04 -48.55
CA GLY A 28 -13.81 22.76 -49.40
C GLY A 28 -12.49 22.26 -48.78
N PRO A 29 -11.58 21.64 -49.57
CA PRO A 29 -10.74 20.55 -49.05
C PRO A 29 -9.23 20.62 -49.39
N ALA A 30 -8.53 19.54 -49.02
CA ALA A 30 -7.14 19.16 -49.34
C ALA A 30 -6.03 19.95 -48.61
N GLY A 31 -4.86 19.37 -48.30
CA GLY A 31 -4.36 18.00 -48.44
C GLY A 31 -3.08 17.89 -47.57
N GLY A 32 -2.67 16.72 -47.09
CA GLY A 32 -1.77 15.85 -47.85
C GLY A 32 -0.34 15.90 -47.27
N SER A 33 0.19 14.74 -46.88
CA SER A 33 1.54 14.54 -46.34
C SER A 33 2.65 14.61 -47.41
N GLY A 34 3.90 14.89 -47.02
CA GLY A 34 5.06 14.44 -47.81
C GLY A 34 6.33 15.30 -47.73
N GLU A 35 7.36 14.69 -47.14
CA GLU A 35 8.83 14.83 -47.28
C GLU A 35 9.54 15.75 -48.30
N GLU A 36 10.76 16.11 -47.86
CA GLU A 36 12.04 16.34 -48.56
C GLU A 36 12.24 17.51 -49.55
N GLY A 37 13.41 18.14 -49.40
CA GLY A 37 13.94 19.20 -50.26
C GLY A 37 15.24 19.75 -49.68
N ALA A 38 16.38 19.15 -50.04
CA ALA A 38 17.70 19.59 -49.60
C ALA A 38 18.30 20.64 -50.56
N GLU A 39 19.12 21.56 -50.03
CA GLU A 39 20.19 22.17 -50.84
C GLU A 39 21.40 22.57 -49.97
N ALA A 40 22.59 22.56 -50.58
CA ALA A 40 23.87 22.77 -49.92
C ALA A 40 24.55 24.05 -50.43
N GLY A 41 25.42 24.66 -49.61
CA GLY A 41 26.21 25.83 -49.99
C GLY A 41 27.36 26.07 -49.02
N ALA A 42 28.59 26.14 -49.51
CA ALA A 42 29.80 25.99 -48.70
C ALA A 42 30.64 27.27 -48.54
N ALA A 43 31.38 27.31 -47.42
CA ALA A 43 32.71 27.91 -47.22
C ALA A 43 32.97 29.40 -47.50
N SER A 44 33.47 30.13 -46.49
CA SER A 44 34.91 30.45 -46.38
C SER A 44 35.30 31.14 -45.06
N ALA A 45 36.49 30.83 -44.54
CA ALA A 45 37.22 31.51 -43.45
C ALA A 45 38.31 32.45 -44.08
N PRO A 46 39.29 33.09 -43.37
CA PRO A 46 39.71 33.09 -41.95
C PRO A 46 39.61 34.54 -41.34
N ALA A 47 40.31 35.04 -40.30
CA ALA A 47 41.46 34.59 -39.47
C ALA A 47 41.38 35.23 -38.04
N ALA A 48 41.72 34.52 -36.97
CA ALA A 48 43.05 34.36 -36.32
C ALA A 48 43.54 35.54 -35.44
N VAL A 49 43.58 35.32 -34.11
CA VAL A 49 44.64 35.81 -33.21
C VAL A 49 44.82 34.87 -32.01
N SER A 50 46.06 34.83 -31.51
CA SER A 50 46.72 33.78 -30.73
C SER A 50 46.22 33.47 -29.31
N GLU A 51 46.42 32.21 -28.95
CA GLU A 51 46.97 31.67 -27.69
C GLU A 51 47.05 32.58 -26.45
N THR A 52 46.51 32.06 -25.34
CA THR A 52 47.30 31.84 -24.12
C THR A 52 46.73 30.64 -23.37
N GLY A 53 47.59 29.67 -23.02
CA GLY A 53 47.15 28.46 -22.34
C GLY A 53 46.88 28.67 -20.86
N VAL A 54 45.79 28.11 -20.34
CA VAL A 54 45.56 27.94 -18.89
C VAL A 54 45.16 26.50 -18.61
N THR A 55 46.07 25.77 -17.97
CA THR A 55 45.88 24.40 -17.49
C THR A 55 44.77 24.33 -16.44
N PRO A 56 43.88 23.31 -16.44
CA PRO A 56 42.77 23.24 -15.49
C PRO A 56 43.25 23.05 -14.04
N ALA A 57 42.97 24.03 -13.18
CA ALA A 57 43.30 23.99 -11.76
C ALA A 57 42.26 23.23 -10.93
N LYS A 58 42.73 22.33 -10.06
CA LYS A 58 41.94 21.65 -9.01
C LYS A 58 42.89 21.25 -7.87
N PRO A 59 42.46 21.25 -6.60
CA PRO A 59 41.81 22.35 -5.89
C PRO A 59 42.60 22.74 -4.61
N ALA A 60 42.57 24.01 -4.21
CA ALA A 60 43.14 24.46 -2.94
C ALA A 60 42.07 24.61 -1.84
N TRP A 61 41.50 23.50 -1.39
CA TRP A 61 40.75 23.44 -0.11
C TRP A 61 41.35 22.33 0.75
N ALA A 62 42.26 22.71 1.65
CA ALA A 62 42.69 21.85 2.75
C ALA A 62 41.68 21.97 3.89
N PRO A 63 41.11 20.86 4.41
CA PRO A 63 40.37 20.89 5.67
C PRO A 63 41.35 21.23 6.80
N LYS A 64 40.95 22.09 7.73
CA LYS A 64 41.67 22.22 9.00
C LYS A 64 41.36 20.99 9.87
N GLU A 65 42.39 20.36 10.42
CA GLU A 65 42.24 19.41 11.51
C GLU A 65 41.92 20.15 12.81
N ASP A 66 40.64 20.43 13.04
CA ASP A 66 40.14 20.96 14.31
C ASP A 66 39.46 19.85 15.13
N ALA A 67 40.14 19.47 16.21
CA ALA A 67 39.67 18.81 17.43
C ALA A 67 38.73 17.58 17.35
N LYS A 68 39.15 16.49 18.03
CA LYS A 68 38.34 15.32 18.40
C LYS A 68 36.91 15.67 18.84
N ALA A 69 35.94 15.50 17.95
CA ALA A 69 34.57 15.22 18.37
C ALA A 69 34.59 13.86 19.08
N LYS A 70 34.20 13.83 20.37
CA LYS A 70 33.89 12.56 21.03
C LYS A 70 32.76 11.91 20.25
N GLY A 71 32.91 10.64 19.90
CA GLY A 71 31.83 9.89 19.28
C GLY A 71 30.67 9.76 20.26
N ASP A 72 29.60 10.50 20.02
CA ASP A 72 28.28 10.08 20.47
C ASP A 72 27.92 8.84 19.65
N THR A 73 28.32 7.68 20.18
CA THR A 73 27.81 6.38 19.73
C THR A 73 26.29 6.51 19.67
N PRO A 74 25.63 6.24 18.51
CA PRO A 74 24.19 6.25 18.45
C PRO A 74 23.67 5.34 19.56
N LYS A 75 22.95 5.93 20.53
CA LYS A 75 22.32 5.18 21.59
C LYS A 75 21.38 4.20 20.89
N ALA A 76 21.75 2.92 20.88
CA ALA A 76 20.92 1.86 20.33
C ALA A 76 19.51 2.08 20.87
N ALA A 77 18.53 2.23 19.98
CA ALA A 77 17.15 2.31 20.38
C ALA A 77 16.89 1.09 21.25
N ALA A 78 16.33 1.29 22.44
CA ALA A 78 15.97 0.15 23.27
C ALA A 78 15.02 -0.71 22.45
N ALA A 79 15.28 -2.02 22.39
CA ALA A 79 14.35 -2.97 21.82
C ALA A 79 12.95 -2.69 22.39
N PRO A 80 11.89 -2.76 21.56
CA PRO A 80 10.54 -2.41 21.99
C PRO A 80 10.17 -3.19 23.26
N GLY A 81 9.46 -2.51 24.16
CA GLY A 81 8.71 -3.23 25.18
C GLY A 81 7.59 -4.04 24.50
N PRO A 82 7.23 -5.22 25.03
CA PRO A 82 6.14 -6.01 24.47
C PRO A 82 4.82 -5.21 24.46
N SER A 83 3.97 -5.50 23.47
CA SER A 83 2.66 -4.87 23.32
C SER A 83 1.89 -4.76 24.65
N PRO A 84 1.33 -3.58 24.98
CA PRO A 84 0.56 -3.39 26.21
C PRO A 84 -0.79 -4.13 26.19
N PHE A 85 -1.20 -4.72 25.07
CA PHE A 85 -2.51 -5.36 24.90
C PHE A 85 -2.48 -6.88 25.06
N GLY A 86 -1.41 -7.54 24.64
CA GLY A 86 -1.29 -9.00 24.70
C GLY A 86 -0.28 -9.57 23.71
N THR A 87 -0.37 -10.88 23.44
CA THR A 87 0.59 -11.60 22.58
C THR A 87 -0.07 -12.46 21.50
N ALA A 88 -1.40 -12.56 21.49
CA ALA A 88 -2.11 -13.30 20.44
C ALA A 88 -1.97 -12.57 19.09
N THR A 89 -1.85 -13.36 18.02
CA THR A 89 -1.78 -12.85 16.64
C THR A 89 -3.14 -12.99 15.97
N LEU A 90 -3.73 -11.88 15.54
CA LEU A 90 -4.89 -11.87 14.65
C LEU A 90 -4.41 -11.81 13.20
N ALA A 91 -4.54 -12.94 12.50
CA ALA A 91 -4.03 -13.09 11.14
C ALA A 91 -5.11 -12.82 10.07
N TYR A 92 -4.76 -11.95 9.13
CA TYR A 92 -5.57 -11.47 8.00
C TYR A 92 -7.02 -11.09 8.39
N PRO A 93 -7.20 -10.21 9.41
CA PRO A 93 -8.52 -9.82 9.86
C PRO A 93 -9.34 -9.14 8.77
N ASP A 94 -10.65 -9.41 8.79
CA ASP A 94 -11.61 -8.63 8.03
C ASP A 94 -11.95 -7.29 8.72
N ASP A 95 -12.61 -6.39 7.99
CA ASP A 95 -13.00 -5.05 8.46
C ASP A 95 -13.89 -5.08 9.71
N PHE A 96 -14.68 -6.14 9.91
CA PHE A 96 -15.54 -6.31 11.07
C PHE A 96 -14.75 -6.80 12.29
N GLN A 97 -13.84 -7.76 12.11
CA GLN A 97 -12.87 -8.14 13.13
C GLN A 97 -12.00 -6.96 13.58
N MET A 98 -11.58 -6.09 12.66
CA MET A 98 -10.88 -4.85 12.99
C MET A 98 -11.75 -3.87 13.79
N THR A 99 -13.05 -3.80 13.50
CA THR A 99 -14.00 -3.04 14.34
C THR A 99 -14.11 -3.61 15.75
N LEU A 100 -14.30 -4.92 15.86
CA LEU A 100 -14.44 -5.64 17.14
C LEU A 100 -13.16 -5.55 18.00
N LEU A 101 -11.99 -5.66 17.37
CA LEU A 101 -10.70 -5.42 18.01
C LEU A 101 -10.63 -3.98 18.53
N ALA A 102 -10.99 -2.98 17.71
CA ALA A 102 -10.97 -1.58 18.14
C ALA A 102 -11.91 -1.32 19.34
N TYR A 103 -13.08 -1.97 19.40
CA TYR A 103 -13.94 -1.94 20.59
C TYR A 103 -13.21 -2.46 21.83
N ARG A 104 -12.60 -3.66 21.75
CA ARG A 104 -11.85 -4.27 22.85
C ARG A 104 -10.68 -3.42 23.32
N LEU A 105 -9.86 -2.90 22.40
CA LEU A 105 -8.73 -2.03 22.71
C LEU A 105 -9.16 -0.70 23.35
N THR A 106 -10.42 -0.27 23.17
CA THR A 106 -11.01 0.91 23.85
C THR A 106 -11.79 0.58 25.13
N ASP A 107 -11.75 -0.65 25.63
CA ASP A 107 -12.55 -1.14 26.77
C ASP A 107 -14.06 -0.88 26.59
N ARG A 108 -14.56 -0.94 25.35
CA ARG A 108 -15.98 -0.77 25.00
C ARG A 108 -16.64 -2.10 24.69
N GLU A 109 -17.86 -2.29 25.18
CA GLU A 109 -18.71 -3.40 24.76
C GLU A 109 -19.30 -3.13 23.35
N PRO A 110 -19.11 -4.03 22.37
CA PRO A 110 -19.73 -3.90 21.06
C PRO A 110 -21.24 -4.20 21.13
N PRO A 111 -22.11 -3.43 20.44
CA PRO A 111 -23.56 -3.62 20.48
C PRO A 111 -24.01 -4.80 19.59
N LEU A 112 -23.55 -6.01 19.91
CA LEU A 112 -23.69 -7.22 19.08
C LEU A 112 -25.15 -7.53 18.75
N ALA A 113 -26.06 -7.47 19.73
CA ALA A 113 -27.48 -7.73 19.52
C ALA A 113 -28.14 -6.71 18.56
N ALA A 114 -27.70 -5.45 18.58
CA ALA A 114 -28.18 -4.43 17.64
C ALA A 114 -27.72 -4.76 16.21
N TRP A 115 -26.41 -5.04 16.04
CA TRP A 115 -25.85 -5.43 14.73
C TRP A 115 -26.44 -6.73 14.19
N ALA A 116 -26.70 -7.72 15.05
CA ALA A 116 -27.39 -8.96 14.69
C ALA A 116 -28.83 -8.71 14.22
N SER A 117 -29.56 -7.77 14.85
CA SER A 117 -30.93 -7.43 14.45
C SER A 117 -31.05 -6.80 13.05
N GLU A 118 -29.96 -6.24 12.53
CA GLU A 118 -29.88 -5.61 11.21
C GLU A 118 -29.58 -6.61 10.07
N VAL A 119 -29.04 -7.78 10.39
CA VAL A 119 -28.72 -8.84 9.44
C VAL A 119 -29.99 -9.28 8.71
N TYR A 120 -29.92 -9.44 7.39
CA TYR A 120 -31.09 -9.63 6.53
C TYR A 120 -31.98 -10.80 6.99
N GLU A 121 -31.35 -11.92 7.32
CA GLU A 121 -31.95 -13.17 7.77
C GLU A 121 -32.73 -13.02 9.08
N VAL A 122 -32.29 -12.12 9.97
CA VAL A 122 -32.93 -11.80 11.27
C VAL A 122 -33.98 -10.71 11.10
N LYS A 123 -33.66 -9.66 10.34
CA LYS A 123 -34.51 -8.49 10.11
C LYS A 123 -35.83 -8.88 9.45
N TYR A 124 -35.76 -9.72 8.42
CA TYR A 124 -36.89 -10.19 7.62
C TYR A 124 -37.37 -11.61 8.00
N ALA A 125 -36.96 -12.13 9.16
CA ALA A 125 -37.55 -13.33 9.73
C ALA A 125 -39.02 -13.11 10.11
N ASP A 126 -39.82 -14.17 9.94
CA ASP A 126 -41.14 -14.31 10.54
C ASP A 126 -41.07 -14.25 12.08
N GLU A 127 -42.19 -13.88 12.71
CA GLU A 127 -42.31 -13.68 14.15
C GLU A 127 -41.97 -14.91 14.99
N PHE A 128 -42.04 -16.13 14.43
CA PHE A 128 -41.75 -17.37 15.12
C PHE A 128 -40.25 -17.73 15.07
N SER A 129 -39.58 -17.50 13.95
CA SER A 129 -38.14 -17.79 13.79
C SER A 129 -37.22 -16.63 14.19
N LYS A 130 -37.73 -15.40 14.28
CA LYS A 130 -36.93 -14.18 14.51
C LYS A 130 -36.12 -14.21 15.81
N ALA A 131 -36.71 -14.66 16.92
CA ALA A 131 -36.01 -14.72 18.21
C ALA A 131 -34.82 -15.69 18.16
N ALA A 132 -35.04 -16.92 17.67
CA ALA A 132 -33.99 -17.93 17.55
C ALA A 132 -32.88 -17.52 16.56
N LYS A 133 -33.22 -16.84 15.47
CA LYS A 133 -32.24 -16.30 14.51
C LYS A 133 -31.43 -15.15 15.10
N LEU A 134 -32.06 -14.25 15.88
CA LEU A 134 -31.36 -13.17 16.57
C LEU A 134 -30.37 -13.72 17.60
N GLU A 135 -30.77 -14.74 18.38
CA GLU A 135 -29.90 -15.42 19.34
C GLU A 135 -28.70 -16.10 18.64
N ALA A 136 -28.96 -16.90 17.60
CA ALA A 136 -27.92 -17.57 16.83
C ALA A 136 -26.93 -16.60 16.17
N GLU A 137 -27.42 -15.50 15.59
CA GLU A 137 -26.55 -14.48 14.99
C GLU A 137 -25.78 -13.69 16.06
N THR A 138 -26.40 -13.37 17.21
CA THR A 138 -25.71 -12.71 18.33
C THR A 138 -24.58 -13.59 18.87
N ALA A 139 -24.81 -14.90 19.00
CA ALA A 139 -23.78 -15.87 19.39
C ALA A 139 -22.65 -15.92 18.34
N ARG A 140 -22.96 -15.98 17.04
CA ARG A 140 -21.97 -15.93 15.96
C ARG A 140 -21.09 -14.67 16.01
N LEU A 141 -21.69 -13.50 16.29
CA LEU A 141 -20.93 -12.26 16.46
C LEU A 141 -20.09 -12.26 17.75
N ALA A 142 -20.57 -12.91 18.82
CA ALA A 142 -19.83 -13.07 20.07
C ALA A 142 -18.61 -14.00 19.91
N ASP A 143 -18.69 -15.06 19.10
CA ASP A 143 -17.56 -15.93 18.76
C ASP A 143 -16.45 -15.16 18.00
N ILE A 144 -16.85 -14.30 17.05
CA ILE A 144 -15.91 -13.41 16.34
C ILE A 144 -15.31 -12.39 17.30
N TYR A 145 -16.08 -11.87 18.25
CA TYR A 145 -15.55 -10.99 19.30
C TYR A 145 -14.58 -11.75 20.23
N ALA A 146 -14.86 -12.99 20.59
CA ALA A 146 -13.93 -13.82 21.36
C ALA A 146 -12.61 -14.05 20.59
N SER A 147 -12.65 -14.19 19.26
CA SER A 147 -11.44 -14.36 18.45
C SER A 147 -10.49 -13.15 18.44
N THR A 148 -10.85 -12.01 19.05
CA THR A 148 -9.95 -10.84 19.21
C THR A 148 -9.31 -10.77 20.62
N GLU A 149 -9.38 -11.85 21.42
CA GLU A 149 -8.92 -11.83 22.82
C GLU A 149 -7.39 -11.89 22.94
N GLY A 150 -6.83 -11.05 23.82
CA GLY A 150 -5.38 -10.96 24.04
C GLY A 150 -4.56 -10.58 22.80
N VAL A 151 -5.20 -10.02 21.77
CA VAL A 151 -4.53 -9.63 20.52
C VAL A 151 -3.64 -8.42 20.75
N GLY A 152 -2.33 -8.65 20.67
CA GLY A 152 -1.30 -7.61 20.64
C GLY A 152 -0.49 -7.61 19.34
N VAL A 153 -0.74 -8.56 18.43
CA VAL A 153 -0.09 -8.62 17.12
C VAL A 153 -1.14 -8.76 16.01
N LEU A 154 -1.03 -7.95 14.97
CA LEU A 154 -1.75 -8.12 13.71
C LEU A 154 -0.81 -8.73 12.67
N GLN A 155 -1.30 -9.65 11.86
CA GLN A 155 -0.66 -10.05 10.60
C GLN A 155 -1.58 -9.65 9.45
N ILE A 156 -1.14 -8.76 8.57
CA ILE A 156 -1.96 -8.22 7.47
C ILE A 156 -1.22 -8.27 6.14
N ARG A 157 -1.98 -8.43 5.05
CA ARG A 157 -1.44 -8.35 3.68
C ARG A 157 -1.67 -6.95 3.11
N LEU A 158 -0.58 -6.24 2.83
CA LEU A 158 -0.61 -4.91 2.23
C LEU A 158 -0.19 -5.00 0.76
N ASN A 159 -0.93 -4.33 -0.13
CA ASN A 159 -0.46 -4.20 -1.50
C ASN A 159 0.54 -3.04 -1.63
N SER A 160 1.64 -3.27 -2.32
CA SER A 160 2.68 -2.27 -2.56
C SER A 160 3.13 -2.28 -4.03
N GLN A 161 3.53 -1.13 -4.51
CA GLN A 161 4.27 -0.95 -5.76
C GLN A 161 5.74 -0.63 -5.45
N LEU A 162 6.65 -1.31 -6.16
CA LEU A 162 8.08 -1.01 -6.19
C LEU A 162 8.34 0.25 -7.01
N SER A 163 9.10 1.18 -6.45
CA SER A 163 9.59 2.38 -7.16
C SER A 163 10.49 2.03 -8.36
N GLN A 164 10.96 3.05 -9.08
CA GLN A 164 12.17 2.91 -9.89
C GLN A 164 13.35 2.51 -8.98
N TYR A 165 14.33 1.80 -9.53
CA TYR A 165 15.52 1.40 -8.78
C TYR A 165 16.38 2.63 -8.49
N ASP A 166 16.66 2.88 -7.22
CA ASP A 166 17.54 3.95 -6.79
C ASP A 166 18.99 3.44 -6.85
N SER A 167 19.71 3.80 -7.91
CA SER A 167 21.12 3.39 -8.09
C SER A 167 22.09 4.14 -7.16
N GLY A 168 21.67 5.24 -6.54
CA GLY A 168 22.47 5.97 -5.55
C GLY A 168 22.42 5.32 -4.16
N ARG A 169 21.29 4.67 -3.82
CA ARG A 169 21.10 3.96 -2.55
C ARG A 169 21.12 2.44 -2.64
N GLY A 170 20.98 1.88 -3.84
CA GLY A 170 20.96 0.43 -4.08
C GLY A 170 19.67 -0.24 -3.60
N GLY A 171 18.51 0.11 -4.16
CA GLY A 171 17.26 -0.54 -3.75
C GLY A 171 15.96 0.04 -4.34
N TYR A 172 14.84 -0.39 -3.73
CA TYR A 172 13.48 0.03 -4.06
C TYR A 172 12.80 0.69 -2.86
N TYR A 173 11.91 1.65 -3.13
CA TYR A 173 10.96 2.15 -2.14
C TYR A 173 9.65 1.37 -2.21
N LEU A 174 9.09 1.05 -1.05
CA LEU A 174 7.84 0.31 -0.87
C LEU A 174 6.70 1.27 -0.57
N THR A 175 5.87 1.56 -1.57
CA THR A 175 4.77 2.55 -1.46
C THR A 175 3.79 2.29 -0.31
N ALA A 176 3.53 1.03 0.07
CA ALA A 176 2.69 0.72 1.24
C ALA A 176 3.23 1.31 2.57
N PHE A 177 4.55 1.44 2.70
CA PHE A 177 5.23 2.01 3.86
C PHE A 177 5.65 3.47 3.63
N SER A 178 5.00 4.19 2.71
CA SER A 178 5.23 5.63 2.53
C SER A 178 4.94 6.37 3.84
N PRO A 179 5.84 7.26 4.32
CA PRO A 179 5.63 7.98 5.57
C PRO A 179 4.28 8.72 5.61
N GLY A 180 3.52 8.52 6.69
CA GLY A 180 2.19 9.12 6.88
C GLY A 180 1.02 8.32 6.27
N ASN A 181 1.28 7.19 5.60
CA ASN A 181 0.22 6.30 5.13
C ASN A 181 -0.57 5.69 6.31
N GLN A 182 -1.83 5.31 6.07
CA GLN A 182 -2.70 4.63 7.04
C GLN A 182 -3.53 3.58 6.32
N VAL A 183 -3.67 2.40 6.93
CA VAL A 183 -4.49 1.30 6.41
C VAL A 183 -5.90 1.48 6.97
N ASN A 184 -6.91 1.60 6.12
CA ASN A 184 -8.29 1.89 6.52
C ASN A 184 -9.17 0.65 6.37
N PHE A 185 -10.03 0.41 7.36
CA PHE A 185 -10.97 -0.72 7.43
C PHE A 185 -12.40 -0.16 7.56
N GLY A 186 -13.29 -0.53 6.63
CA GLY A 186 -14.65 0.00 6.48
C GLY A 186 -15.72 -0.88 7.14
N GLY A 187 -15.51 -1.25 8.40
CA GLY A 187 -16.40 -2.16 9.14
C GLY A 187 -17.65 -1.47 9.70
N ARG A 188 -18.08 -1.85 10.91
CA ARG A 188 -19.27 -1.22 11.55
C ARG A 188 -18.96 0.19 12.09
N GLU A 189 -17.71 0.46 12.41
CA GLU A 189 -17.15 1.80 12.65
C GLU A 189 -15.89 1.95 11.79
N GLN A 190 -15.55 3.19 11.40
CA GLN A 190 -14.30 3.44 10.68
C GLN A 190 -13.10 3.20 11.61
N VAL A 191 -12.26 2.23 11.25
CA VAL A 191 -10.98 1.97 11.91
C VAL A 191 -9.86 2.28 10.93
N SER A 192 -8.78 2.90 11.42
CA SER A 192 -7.52 3.01 10.70
C SER A 192 -6.37 2.47 11.52
N LEU A 193 -5.36 1.94 10.85
CA LEU A 193 -4.11 1.48 11.42
C LEU A 193 -3.00 2.42 10.97
N GLN A 194 -2.39 3.09 11.95
CA GLN A 194 -1.24 3.96 11.79
C GLN A 194 0.02 3.22 12.26
N LEU A 195 1.07 3.21 11.44
CA LEU A 195 2.31 2.49 11.75
C LEU A 195 3.43 3.46 12.13
N ASP A 196 4.01 3.27 13.31
CA ASP A 196 4.92 4.24 13.94
C ASP A 196 6.33 4.21 13.32
N ASN A 197 6.76 3.06 12.76
CA ASN A 197 8.11 2.86 12.19
C ASN A 197 8.13 2.67 10.65
N MET A 198 7.13 3.17 9.90
CA MET A 198 7.08 3.04 8.43
C MET A 198 8.38 3.44 7.72
N ALA A 199 9.05 4.51 8.18
CA ALA A 199 10.28 4.99 7.58
C ALA A 199 11.42 3.95 7.56
N SER A 200 11.45 3.04 8.54
CA SER A 200 12.42 1.92 8.60
C SER A 200 12.12 0.83 7.58
N ALA A 201 10.85 0.64 7.23
CA ALA A 201 10.40 -0.34 6.23
C ALA A 201 10.29 0.26 4.81
N PHE A 202 10.32 1.58 4.67
CA PHE A 202 10.04 2.27 3.41
C PHE A 202 11.05 2.00 2.29
N PHE A 203 12.31 1.72 2.64
CA PHE A 203 13.38 1.43 1.67
C PHE A 203 13.87 -0.01 1.84
N TRP A 204 13.75 -0.78 0.76
CA TRP A 204 14.24 -2.15 0.64
C TRP A 204 15.57 -2.13 -0.13
N PRO A 205 16.72 -2.37 0.53
CA PRO A 205 18.02 -2.47 -0.14
C PRO A 205 18.09 -3.74 -0.98
N VAL A 206 18.49 -3.62 -2.25
CA VAL A 206 18.59 -4.74 -3.19
C VAL A 206 19.75 -4.48 -4.15
N GLU A 207 20.61 -5.47 -4.36
CA GLU A 207 21.68 -5.41 -5.37
C GLU A 207 21.14 -5.30 -6.80
N ALA A 208 21.84 -4.55 -7.66
CA ALA A 208 21.31 -4.18 -8.99
C ALA A 208 20.96 -5.38 -9.89
N SER A 209 21.73 -6.47 -9.80
CA SER A 209 21.47 -7.73 -10.53
C SER A 209 20.20 -8.42 -10.02
N ARG A 210 20.00 -8.50 -8.71
CA ARG A 210 18.81 -9.06 -8.06
C ARG A 210 17.57 -8.19 -8.33
N ALA A 211 17.73 -6.87 -8.32
CA ALA A 211 16.70 -5.91 -8.69
C ALA A 211 16.21 -6.12 -10.14
N GLN A 212 17.13 -6.38 -11.07
CA GLN A 212 16.78 -6.72 -12.45
C GLN A 212 16.05 -8.08 -12.55
N GLU A 213 16.45 -9.09 -11.78
CA GLU A 213 15.77 -10.39 -11.71
C GLU A 213 14.32 -10.25 -11.20
N ILE A 214 14.11 -9.49 -10.11
CA ILE A 214 12.78 -9.22 -9.54
C ILE A 214 11.84 -8.64 -10.61
N LEU A 215 12.30 -7.68 -11.42
CA LEU A 215 11.50 -7.08 -12.49
C LEU A 215 11.15 -8.03 -13.65
N GLN A 216 11.86 -9.15 -13.82
CA GLN A 216 11.46 -10.20 -14.78
C GLN A 216 10.26 -11.00 -14.25
N HIS A 217 10.13 -11.08 -12.93
CA HIS A 217 9.09 -11.85 -12.23
C HIS A 217 7.89 -11.03 -11.75
N THR A 218 7.99 -9.71 -11.55
CA THR A 218 6.85 -8.83 -11.19
C THR A 218 6.64 -7.64 -12.14
N SER A 219 5.38 -7.25 -12.32
CA SER A 219 4.94 -5.98 -12.93
C SER A 219 5.20 -4.74 -12.05
N ARG A 220 6.17 -4.80 -11.13
CA ARG A 220 6.41 -3.89 -9.98
C ARG A 220 5.35 -3.92 -8.90
N GLN A 221 4.30 -4.74 -9.00
CA GLN A 221 3.34 -4.95 -7.92
C GLN A 221 3.78 -6.14 -7.04
N VAL A 222 3.81 -5.89 -5.73
CA VAL A 222 4.14 -6.89 -4.71
C VAL A 222 3.07 -6.86 -3.63
N ASP A 223 2.87 -7.99 -2.98
CA ASP A 223 2.09 -8.07 -1.75
C ASP A 223 3.06 -8.25 -0.58
N LEU A 224 2.80 -7.56 0.52
CA LEU A 224 3.61 -7.54 1.72
C LEU A 224 2.83 -8.25 2.84
N ASP A 225 3.32 -9.39 3.30
CA ASP A 225 2.77 -10.03 4.51
C ASP A 225 3.48 -9.44 5.72
N THR A 226 2.77 -8.64 6.50
CA THR A 226 3.34 -7.73 7.51
C THR A 226 2.83 -8.08 8.89
N LYS A 227 3.73 -8.40 9.84
CA LYS A 227 3.38 -8.48 11.26
C LYS A 227 3.64 -7.15 11.97
N ILE A 228 2.69 -6.78 12.80
CA ILE A 228 2.57 -5.46 13.40
C ILE A 228 2.21 -5.66 14.86
N GLU A 229 3.12 -5.28 15.74
CA GLU A 229 2.88 -5.22 17.18
C GLU A 229 2.04 -3.98 17.51
N LEU A 230 0.97 -4.15 18.28
CA LEU A 230 0.06 -3.06 18.63
C LEU A 230 0.66 -2.22 19.76
N THR A 231 0.76 -0.91 19.56
CA THR A 231 1.43 0.04 20.47
C THR A 231 0.44 0.95 21.21
N GLY A 232 -0.72 1.24 20.63
CA GLY A 232 -1.73 2.09 21.23
C GLY A 232 -3.05 2.14 20.46
N ILE A 233 -4.03 2.86 20.99
CA ILE A 233 -5.26 3.21 20.29
C ILE A 233 -5.71 4.62 20.66
N GLN A 234 -6.25 5.34 19.68
CA GLN A 234 -6.74 6.71 19.84
C GLN A 234 -8.13 6.85 19.21
N ARG A 235 -9.02 7.60 19.86
CA ARG A 235 -10.29 8.03 19.25
C ARG A 235 -10.10 9.40 18.61
N ARG A 236 -10.42 9.52 17.32
CA ARG A 236 -10.42 10.79 16.57
C ARG A 236 -11.84 11.10 16.10
N SER A 237 -12.04 12.31 15.55
CA SER A 237 -13.35 12.74 15.02
C SER A 237 -13.82 11.93 13.81
N ASN A 238 -12.89 11.31 13.08
CA ASN A 238 -13.14 10.52 11.88
C ASN A 238 -13.20 8.99 12.11
N GLY A 239 -13.02 8.51 13.34
CA GLY A 239 -12.99 7.08 13.66
C GLY A 239 -11.99 6.71 14.75
N LEU A 240 -11.66 5.42 14.83
CA LEU A 240 -10.65 4.88 15.72
C LEU A 240 -9.34 4.69 14.98
N VAL A 241 -8.23 5.03 15.63
CA VAL A 241 -6.89 4.86 15.09
C VAL A 241 -6.13 3.90 16.00
N ILE A 242 -5.94 2.68 15.53
CA ILE A 242 -5.02 1.72 16.14
C ILE A 242 -3.59 2.14 15.74
N GLN A 243 -2.68 2.15 16.70
CA GLN A 243 -1.26 2.37 16.48
C GLN A 243 -0.51 1.05 16.58
N GLY A 244 0.50 0.87 15.74
CA GLY A 244 1.36 -0.30 15.79
C GLY A 244 2.74 -0.08 15.20
N ARG A 245 3.62 -1.05 15.43
CA ARG A 245 5.01 -1.08 14.95
C ARG A 245 5.20 -2.33 14.11
N ILE A 246 5.70 -2.18 12.88
CA ILE A 246 6.07 -3.31 12.03
C ILE A 246 7.23 -4.05 12.71
N THR A 247 7.09 -5.36 12.94
CA THR A 247 8.12 -6.23 13.52
C THR A 247 8.79 -7.11 12.46
N GLU A 248 8.03 -7.56 11.47
CA GLU A 248 8.58 -8.29 10.33
C GLU A 248 7.65 -8.15 9.11
N TYR A 249 8.23 -8.27 7.91
CA TYR A 249 7.46 -8.36 6.68
C TYR A 249 8.14 -9.24 5.61
N GLY A 250 7.33 -10.02 4.91
CA GLY A 250 7.74 -10.76 3.71
C GLY A 250 7.27 -10.04 2.44
N ILE A 251 8.08 -10.06 1.38
CA ILE A 251 7.77 -9.44 0.09
C ILE A 251 7.48 -10.54 -0.93
N TYR A 252 6.30 -10.52 -1.54
CA TYR A 252 5.81 -11.56 -2.45
C TYR A 252 5.43 -11.01 -3.83
N SER A 253 5.65 -11.75 -4.90
CA SER A 253 5.19 -11.38 -6.23
C SER A 253 3.68 -11.48 -6.38
N LYS A 254 3.05 -10.43 -6.91
CA LYS A 254 1.62 -10.42 -7.25
C LYS A 254 1.30 -11.02 -8.63
N ARG A 255 2.22 -11.80 -9.21
CA ARG A 255 2.05 -12.31 -10.57
C ARG A 255 1.15 -13.54 -10.54
N TYR A 256 0.17 -13.56 -11.44
CA TYR A 256 -0.76 -14.68 -11.57
C TYR A 256 -0.01 -16.01 -11.73
N ASN A 257 -0.27 -16.97 -10.84
CA ASN A 257 0.38 -18.27 -10.72
C ASN A 257 1.89 -18.29 -10.36
N ASP A 258 2.45 -17.21 -9.79
CA ASP A 258 3.82 -17.18 -9.23
C ASP A 258 3.79 -16.43 -7.89
N GLU A 259 3.43 -17.12 -6.80
CA GLU A 259 3.52 -16.61 -5.41
C GLU A 259 4.96 -16.79 -4.87
N ARG A 260 5.94 -16.19 -5.55
CA ARG A 260 7.34 -16.22 -5.13
C ARG A 260 7.57 -15.22 -4.01
N GLN A 261 8.15 -15.70 -2.92
CA GLN A 261 8.77 -14.84 -1.92
C GLN A 261 10.08 -14.28 -2.46
N PHE A 262 10.20 -12.96 -2.52
CA PHE A 262 11.44 -12.28 -2.90
C PHE A 262 12.39 -12.14 -1.72
N GLU A 263 11.87 -11.79 -0.53
CA GLU A 263 12.63 -11.58 0.70
C GLU A 263 11.75 -11.70 1.96
N PHE A 264 12.40 -11.78 3.12
CA PHE A 264 11.81 -11.66 4.46
C PHE A 264 12.70 -10.75 5.31
N ILE A 265 12.10 -9.75 5.95
CA ILE A 265 12.81 -8.70 6.66
C ILE A 265 12.24 -8.61 8.07
N GLN A 266 13.09 -8.75 9.08
CA GLN A 266 12.76 -8.46 10.48
C GLN A 266 13.26 -7.06 10.83
N LEU A 267 12.51 -6.35 11.67
CA LEU A 267 12.79 -4.98 12.11
C LEU A 267 12.93 -4.96 13.63
N ASP A 268 14.12 -4.56 14.09
CA ASP A 268 14.46 -4.41 15.51
C ASP A 268 13.64 -3.30 16.20
#